data_AF-A0A1R1AR00-F1
#
_entry.id   AF-A0A1R1AR00-F1
#
_cell.length_a   1.000
_cell.length_b   1.000
_cell.length_c   1.000
_cell.angle_alpha   90.00
_cell.angle_beta   90.00
_cell.angle_gamma   90.00
#
_symmetry.space_group_name_H-M   'P 1'
#
loop_
_entity.id
_entity.type
_entity.pdbx_description
1 polymer ?
#
loop_
_entity_poly.entity_id
_entity_poly.type
_entity_poly.pdbx_seq_one_letter_code
_entity_poly.pdbx_strand_id
1 'polypeptide(L)' 'MRMDTKERHQARVELVIDIIKGIFEKETISEALKEKLNQMSYDDLGDFVLDIAKNRSLDKIE' A
#
# COMPACT_ATOMS: atom_id res chain seq x y z
N MET A 1 -13.75 0.06 21.82
CA MET A 1 -12.48 -0.48 21.29
C MET A 1 -12.58 -0.77 19.78
N ARG A 2 -12.94 0.21 18.95
CA ARG A 2 -13.13 0.05 17.48
C ARG A 2 -12.51 1.16 16.62
N MET A 3 -12.13 2.29 17.23
CA MET A 3 -11.54 3.43 16.50
C MET A 3 -10.05 3.19 16.19
N ASP A 4 -9.29 2.67 17.17
CA ASP A 4 -7.88 2.29 17.03
C ASP A 4 -7.59 1.45 15.78
N THR A 5 -8.48 0.53 15.40
CA THR A 5 -8.23 -0.39 14.28
C THR A 5 -8.29 0.31 12.92
N LYS A 6 -9.15 1.31 12.76
CA LYS A 6 -9.30 2.03 11.48
C LYS A 6 -8.16 3.01 11.26
N GLU A 7 -7.77 3.75 12.29
CA GLU A 7 -6.64 4.69 12.22
C GLU A 7 -5.33 3.95 11.96
N ARG A 8 -5.11 2.80 12.63
CA ARG A 8 -3.96 1.94 12.37
C ARG A 8 -3.95 1.38 10.95
N HIS A 9 -5.12 1.02 10.42
CA HIS A 9 -5.25 0.57 9.03
C HIS A 9 -4.87 1.66 8.04
N GLN A 10 -5.43 2.86 8.22
CA GLN A 10 -5.09 4.01 7.38
C GLN A 10 -3.61 4.37 7.45
N ALA A 11 -3.03 4.44 8.65
CA ALA A 11 -1.60 4.69 8.81
C ALA A 11 -0.74 3.63 8.10
N ARG A 12 -1.19 2.37 8.08
CA ARG A 12 -0.50 1.29 7.36
C ARG A 12 -0.60 1.48 5.86
N VAL A 13 -1.78 1.82 5.33
CA VAL A 13 -1.98 2.12 3.92
C VAL A 13 -1.09 3.28 3.48
N GLU A 14 -1.04 4.37 4.24
CA GLU A 14 -0.15 5.51 3.95
C GLU A 14 1.32 5.11 3.92
N LEU A 15 1.76 4.29 4.88
CA LEU A 15 3.13 3.79 4.91
C LEU A 15 3.46 2.90 3.70
N VAL A 16 2.51 2.06 3.25
CA VAL A 16 2.66 1.28 2.02
C VAL A 16 2.80 2.19 0.79
N ILE A 17 2.01 3.26 0.72
CA ILE A 17 2.07 4.25 -0.36
C ILE A 17 3.45 4.92 -0.40
N ASP A 18 3.98 5.34 0.74
CA ASP A 18 5.29 5.98 0.81
C ASP A 18 6.42 5.02 0.40
N ILE A 19 6.33 3.75 0.78
CA ILE A 19 7.29 2.73 0.32
C ILE A 19 7.23 2.58 -1.21
N ILE A 20 6.03 2.50 -1.79
CA ILE A 20 5.85 2.40 -3.24
C ILE A 20 6.44 3.63 -3.94
N LYS A 21 6.12 4.84 -3.45
CA LYS A 21 6.70 6.09 -3.97
C LYS A 21 8.23 6.08 -3.93
N GLY A 22 8.81 5.60 -2.83
CA GLY A 22 10.27 5.47 -2.70
C GLY A 22 10.89 4.42 -3.64
N ILE A 23 10.21 3.30 -3.89
CA ILE A 23 10.71 2.23 -4.78
C ILE A 23 10.67 2.65 -6.25
N PHE A 24 9.63 3.37 -6.67
CA PHE A 24 9.42 3.76 -8.07
C PHE A 24 9.81 5.21 -8.37
N GLU A 25 10.35 5.94 -7.38
CA GLU A 25 10.68 7.36 -7.49
C GLU A 25 9.49 8.21 -7.99
N LYS A 26 8.27 7.84 -7.57
CA LYS A 26 7.01 8.51 -7.95
C LYS A 26 6.59 9.50 -6.86
N GLU A 27 6.21 10.72 -7.25
CA GLU A 27 5.62 11.68 -6.30
C GLU A 27 4.17 11.31 -5.90
N THR A 28 3.43 10.69 -6.83
CA THR A 28 2.02 10.34 -6.65
C THR A 28 1.74 8.91 -7.08
N ILE A 29 0.69 8.31 -6.50
CA ILE A 29 0.14 7.03 -6.93
C ILE A 29 -1.25 7.25 -7.50
N SER A 30 -1.72 6.33 -8.34
CA SER A 30 -3.09 6.40 -8.88
C SER A 30 -4.12 6.20 -7.77
N GLU A 31 -5.27 6.87 -7.88
CA GLU A 31 -6.39 6.69 -6.95
C GLU A 31 -6.90 5.23 -6.97
N ALA A 32 -6.82 4.56 -8.12
CA ALA A 32 -7.15 3.13 -8.24
C ALA A 32 -6.25 2.24 -7.35
N LEU A 33 -4.94 2.51 -7.32
CA LEU A 33 -4.01 1.80 -6.44
C LEU A 33 -4.33 2.10 -4.98
N LYS A 34 -4.60 3.36 -4.64
CA LYS A 34 -4.96 3.78 -3.29
C LYS A 34 -6.24 3.10 -2.80
N GLU A 35 -7.27 3.01 -3.64
CA GLU A 35 -8.53 2.35 -3.30
C GLU A 35 -8.31 0.85 -3.05
N LYS A 36 -7.50 0.19 -3.89
CA LYS A 36 -7.13 -1.22 -3.73
C LYS A 36 -6.37 -1.48 -2.42
N LEU A 37 -5.42 -0.61 -2.07
CA LEU A 37 -4.70 -0.69 -0.79
C LEU A 37 -5.65 -0.51 0.42
N ASN A 38 -6.66 0.35 0.31
CA ASN A 38 -7.65 0.52 1.39
C ASN A 38 -8.54 -0.71 1.58
N GLN A 39 -8.78 -1.49 0.53
CA GLN A 39 -9.57 -2.72 0.58
C GLN A 39 -8.76 -3.95 1.02
N MET A 40 -7.42 -3.89 0.95
CA MET A 40 -6.53 -4.97 1.40
C MET A 40 -6.57 -5.13 2.92
N SER A 41 -6.37 -6.35 3.40
CA SER A 41 -6.17 -6.59 4.83
C SER A 41 -4.78 -6.15 5.29
N TYR A 42 -4.57 -6.12 6.60
CA TYR A 42 -3.26 -5.76 7.17
C TYR A 42 -2.14 -6.68 6.68
N ASP A 43 -2.42 -7.99 6.58
CA ASP A 43 -1.46 -9.00 6.13
C ASP A 43 -1.21 -8.86 4.61
N ASP A 44 -2.26 -8.66 3.82
CA ASP A 44 -2.16 -8.45 2.37
C ASP A 44 -1.31 -7.22 2.03
N LEU A 45 -1.43 -6.13 2.81
CA LEU A 45 -0.60 -4.93 2.65
C LEU A 45 0.88 -5.23 2.87
N GLY A 46 1.20 -6.08 3.85
CA GLY A 46 2.57 -6.52 4.12
C GLY A 46 3.14 -7.34 2.97
N ASP A 47 2.39 -8.36 2.53
CA ASP A 47 2.80 -9.22 1.42
C ASP A 47 2.94 -8.44 0.12
N PHE A 48 2.04 -7.49 -0.12
CA PHE A 48 2.07 -6.64 -1.30
C PHE A 48 3.34 -5.78 -1.36
N VAL A 49 3.71 -5.12 -0.25
CA VAL A 49 4.96 -4.35 -0.18
C VAL A 49 6.18 -5.25 -0.41
N LEU A 50 6.19 -6.45 0.17
CA LEU A 50 7.29 -7.39 -0.01
C LEU A 50 7.41 -7.87 -1.46
N ASP A 51 6.29 -8.14 -2.13
CA ASP A 51 6.25 -8.53 -3.53
C ASP A 51 6.75 -7.40 -4.43
N ILE A 52 6.32 -6.16 -4.19
CA ILE A 52 6.81 -4.97 -4.90
C ILE A 52 8.31 -4.78 -4.67
N ALA A 53 8.78 -4.86 -3.42
CA ALA A 53 10.20 -4.64 -3.11
C ALA A 53 11.10 -5.68 -3.78
N LYS A 54 10.63 -6.93 -3.91
CA LYS A 54 11.35 -8.02 -4.58
C LYS A 54 11.33 -7.90 -6.09
N ASN A 55 10.16 -7.63 -6.67
CA ASN A 55 9.96 -7.67 -8.12
C ASN A 55 10.15 -6.29 -8.80
N ARG A 56 10.17 -5.20 -8.01
CA ARG A 56 10.18 -3.81 -8.47
C ARG A 56 9.17 -3.55 -9.59
N SER A 57 7.98 -4.13 -9.45
CA SER A 57 6.92 -4.04 -10.44
C SER A 57 5.57 -3.76 -9.78
N LEU A 58 4.82 -2.85 -10.40
CA LEU A 58 3.42 -2.55 -10.08
C LEU A 58 2.44 -3.21 -11.07
N ASP A 59 2.93 -3.94 -12.08
CA ASP A 59 2.15 -4.50 -13.19
C ASP A 59 1.02 -5.44 -12.75
N LYS A 60 1.07 -5.97 -11.53
CA LYS A 60 -0.05 -6.78 -11.01
C LYS A 60 -1.31 -5.94 -10.71
N ILE A 61 -1.24 -4.62 -10.84
CA ILE A 61 -2.31 -3.69 -10.46
C ILE A 61 -2.75 -2.74 -11.58
N GLU A 62 -1.93 -2.49 -12.60
CA GLU A 62 -2.35 -1.70 -13.78
C GLU A 62 -3.27 -2.48 -14.71
#